data_AF-A0AA36NC07-F1
#
_entry.id   AF-A0AA36NC07-F1
#
_cell.length_a   1.000
_cell.length_b   1.000
_cell.length_c   1.000
_cell.angle_alpha   90.00
_cell.angle_beta   90.00
_cell.angle_gamma   90.00
#
_symmetry.space_group_name_H-M   'P 1'
#
loop_
_entity.id
_entity.type
_entity.pdbx_description
1 polymer ?
#
loop_
_entity_poly.entity_id
_entity_poly.type
_entity_poly.pdbx_seq_one_letter_code
_entity_poly.pdbx_strand_id
1 'polypeptide(L)'
;MSYDLSDQLPMQCTHCGFQCANRAESWIHTEETGHTRFRGTSLAGGDDLQRTILESLALGDAASLDPDFMTALQLSLEDASRPGHDDHRPRPMTCNSCGHRCSSRAESWAHTEETGHSSFRGSGGNGQDDRSPNPMACAECGHHCANRAESWVHTEATGHAEFCSIRGIEMLEKLHKSRHEMTKELERLIGRLTHADHAAGSRVGNTRVLYHQTSPAAAETILRSQKMLAGNSGLAGGGIYFAETKEATNQKAHQRGAFLRATVHLGRVKEVNRSAESTTLSSLKREGYDSVKILGRASGAEYVVYSWGQVTDIQRV
;
A
#
# COMPACT_ATOMS: atom_id res chain seq x y z
N MET A 1 3.11 -0.36 -9.03
CA MET A 1 3.60 -1.29 -7.98
C MET A 1 3.29 -0.63 -6.65
N SER A 2 2.32 -1.14 -5.91
CA SER A 2 1.99 -0.64 -4.56
C SER A 2 2.95 -1.27 -3.57
N TYR A 3 3.69 -0.45 -2.82
CA TYR A 3 4.53 -0.92 -1.72
C TYR A 3 3.65 -1.21 -0.51
N ASP A 4 3.63 -2.46 -0.06
CA ASP A 4 2.93 -2.86 1.17
C ASP A 4 3.83 -2.54 2.38
N LEU A 5 3.40 -1.60 3.21
CA LEU A 5 4.16 -1.18 4.40
C LEU A 5 4.28 -2.31 5.44
N SER A 6 3.47 -3.37 5.35
CA SER A 6 3.63 -4.55 6.21
C SER A 6 4.93 -5.32 5.96
N ASP A 7 5.58 -5.12 4.81
CA ASP A 7 6.87 -5.73 4.51
C ASP A 7 8.04 -5.12 5.30
N GLN A 8 7.85 -4.02 6.05
CA GLN A 8 8.94 -3.36 6.79
C GLN A 8 8.92 -3.64 8.30
N LEU A 9 8.00 -4.45 8.82
CA LEU A 9 7.92 -4.71 10.26
C LEU A 9 8.88 -5.82 10.68
N PRO A 10 9.60 -5.65 11.81
CA PRO A 10 10.45 -6.68 12.36
C PRO A 10 9.64 -7.90 12.83
N MET A 11 10.22 -9.08 12.66
CA MET A 11 9.60 -10.38 12.96
C MET A 11 10.55 -11.24 13.78
N GLN A 12 10.04 -11.95 14.79
CA GLN A 12 10.82 -12.89 15.57
C GLN A 12 10.43 -14.33 15.25
N CYS A 13 11.41 -15.15 14.88
CA CYS A 13 11.22 -16.58 14.69
C CYS A 13 10.83 -17.24 16.03
N THR A 14 9.69 -17.92 16.08
CA THR A 14 9.19 -18.52 17.34
C THR A 14 9.94 -19.79 17.74
N HIS A 15 10.70 -20.39 16.82
CA HIS A 15 11.49 -21.59 17.08
C HIS A 15 12.85 -21.28 17.72
N CYS A 16 13.58 -20.29 17.20
CA CYS A 16 14.95 -19.98 17.66
C CYS A 16 15.10 -18.59 18.28
N GLY A 17 14.07 -17.74 18.26
CA GLY A 17 14.10 -16.40 18.83
C GLY A 17 14.82 -15.34 17.99
N PHE A 18 15.34 -15.70 16.80
CA PHE A 18 16.05 -14.78 15.91
C PHE A 18 15.14 -13.65 15.40
N GLN A 19 15.64 -12.41 15.42
CA GLN A 19 14.91 -11.25 14.91
C GLN A 19 15.29 -10.95 13.46
N CYS A 20 14.32 -11.07 12.57
CA CYS A 20 14.39 -10.63 11.18
C CYS A 20 13.92 -9.17 11.12
N ALA A 21 14.66 -8.30 10.43
CA ALA A 21 14.30 -6.89 10.33
C ALA A 21 13.02 -6.64 9.52
N ASN A 22 12.66 -7.59 8.65
CA ASN A 22 11.52 -7.48 7.74
C ASN A 22 11.08 -8.86 7.21
N ARG A 23 10.04 -8.87 6.37
CA ARG A 23 9.48 -10.09 5.79
C ARG A 23 10.44 -10.80 4.82
N ALA A 24 11.24 -10.05 4.05
CA ALA A 24 12.21 -10.65 3.15
C ALA A 24 13.30 -11.42 3.93
N GLU A 25 13.77 -10.88 5.05
CA GLU A 25 14.70 -11.59 5.94
C GLU A 25 14.06 -12.81 6.60
N SER A 26 12.78 -12.77 6.95
CA SER A 26 12.09 -13.98 7.47
C SER A 26 12.01 -15.12 6.46
N TRP A 27 11.95 -14.79 5.16
CA TRP A 27 11.97 -15.78 4.09
C TRP A 27 13.35 -16.42 3.94
N ILE A 28 14.41 -15.61 3.92
CA ILE A 28 15.80 -16.10 3.91
C ILE A 28 16.05 -17.00 5.13
N HIS A 29 15.61 -16.56 6.33
CA HIS A 29 15.70 -17.35 7.55
C HIS A 29 14.99 -18.70 7.42
N THR A 30 13.82 -18.73 6.75
CA THR A 30 13.08 -19.97 6.49
C THR A 30 13.86 -20.93 5.60
N GLU A 31 14.50 -20.44 4.52
CA GLU A 31 15.29 -21.28 3.62
C GLU A 31 16.52 -21.88 4.31
N GLU A 32 17.19 -21.11 5.17
CA GLU A 32 18.41 -21.56 5.84
C GLU A 32 18.16 -22.51 7.01
N THR A 33 17.04 -22.35 7.71
CA THR A 33 16.80 -23.03 9.00
C THR A 33 15.61 -23.99 8.98
N GLY A 34 14.71 -23.89 7.99
CA GLY A 34 13.44 -24.60 7.95
C GLY A 34 12.39 -24.09 8.94
N HIS A 35 12.65 -23.00 9.67
CA HIS A 35 11.67 -22.42 10.59
C HIS A 35 10.64 -21.58 9.82
N THR A 36 9.36 -21.92 9.94
CA THR A 36 8.27 -21.27 9.19
C THR A 36 7.34 -20.40 10.04
N ARG A 37 7.51 -20.40 11.37
CA ARG A 37 6.67 -19.61 12.29
C ARG A 37 7.40 -18.37 12.79
N PHE A 38 6.79 -17.23 12.54
CA PHE A 38 7.28 -15.92 12.98
C PHE A 38 6.15 -15.18 13.69
N ARG A 39 6.50 -14.45 14.76
CA ARG A 39 5.61 -13.52 15.45
C ARG A 39 6.06 -12.10 15.12
N GLY A 40 5.13 -11.24 14.71
CA GLY A 40 5.42 -9.82 14.58
C GLY A 40 5.88 -9.28 15.94
N THR A 41 7.06 -8.67 16.00
CA THR A 41 7.48 -7.99 17.22
C THR A 41 6.74 -6.66 17.22
N SER A 42 5.68 -6.58 18.03
CA SER A 42 5.12 -5.27 18.37
C SER A 42 6.29 -4.42 18.86
N LEU A 43 6.52 -3.28 18.19
CA LEU A 43 7.27 -2.20 18.81
C LEU A 43 6.70 -2.05 20.22
N ALA A 44 7.57 -2.10 21.23
CA ALA A 44 7.15 -2.14 22.61
C ALA A 44 6.27 -0.91 22.90
N GLY A 45 4.99 -1.15 23.20
CA GLY A 45 4.02 -0.13 23.59
C GLY A 45 3.03 0.24 22.48
N GLY A 46 1.75 -0.09 22.69
CA GLY A 46 0.64 0.50 21.91
C GLY A 46 0.64 2.03 21.95
N ASP A 47 1.30 2.60 22.96
CA ASP A 47 1.59 4.03 23.10
C ASP A 47 2.43 4.59 21.95
N ASP A 48 3.34 3.83 21.33
CA ASP A 48 4.20 4.34 20.27
C ASP A 48 3.52 4.32 18.89
N LEU A 49 2.63 3.36 18.62
CA LEU A 49 1.79 3.42 17.42
C LEU A 49 0.69 4.49 17.56
N GLN A 50 0.07 4.60 18.73
CA GLN A 50 -0.83 5.70 19.03
C GLN A 50 -0.12 7.06 18.96
N ARG A 51 1.10 7.18 19.51
CA ARG A 51 1.93 8.38 19.41
C ARG A 51 2.34 8.66 17.96
N THR A 52 2.73 7.66 17.18
CA THR A 52 3.09 7.84 15.76
C THR A 52 1.89 8.28 14.91
N ILE A 53 0.70 7.73 15.16
CA ILE A 53 -0.54 8.14 14.51
C ILE A 53 -0.93 9.55 14.96
N LEU A 54 -0.87 9.86 16.26
CA LEU A 54 -1.18 11.18 16.81
C LEU A 54 -0.17 12.25 16.38
N GLU A 55 1.12 11.94 16.27
CA GLU A 55 2.17 12.85 15.77
C GLU A 55 2.03 13.07 14.26
N SER A 56 1.70 12.03 13.49
CA SER A 56 1.40 12.16 12.05
C SER A 56 0.13 12.98 11.80
N LEU A 57 -0.85 12.90 12.70
CA LEU A 57 -2.07 13.70 12.66
C LEU A 57 -1.87 15.13 13.18
N ALA A 58 -0.92 15.37 14.09
CA ALA A 58 -0.57 16.70 14.61
C ALA A 58 0.34 17.49 13.67
N LEU A 59 1.08 16.82 12.78
CA LEU A 59 1.87 17.44 11.70
C LEU A 59 1.04 17.76 10.45
N GLY A 60 -0.20 17.25 10.36
CA GLY A 60 -1.23 17.71 9.45
C GLY A 60 -2.24 18.59 10.16
N ASP A 61 -2.95 19.47 9.44
CA ASP A 61 -4.00 20.31 10.01
C ASP A 61 -5.15 19.45 10.55
N ALA A 62 -5.07 19.04 11.82
CA ALA A 62 -6.07 18.23 12.51
C ALA A 62 -7.46 18.90 12.53
N ALA A 63 -7.53 20.21 12.28
CA ALA A 63 -8.76 20.98 12.10
C ALA A 63 -9.58 20.58 10.85
N SER A 64 -9.05 19.76 9.96
CA SER A 64 -9.71 19.31 8.73
C SER A 64 -10.37 17.92 8.83
N LEU A 65 -10.18 17.21 9.95
CA LEU A 65 -10.77 15.88 10.12
C LEU A 65 -12.17 15.97 10.72
N ASP A 66 -13.04 15.14 10.16
CA ASP A 66 -14.44 15.03 10.55
C ASP A 66 -14.58 14.60 12.03
N PRO A 67 -15.32 15.35 12.87
CA PRO A 67 -15.49 15.04 14.29
C PRO A 67 -16.16 13.68 14.57
N ASP A 68 -17.04 13.22 13.66
CA ASP A 68 -17.75 11.95 13.83
C ASP A 68 -16.80 10.76 13.58
N PHE A 69 -15.84 10.91 12.66
CA PHE A 69 -14.79 9.92 12.44
C PHE A 69 -13.90 9.72 13.68
N MET A 70 -13.48 10.81 14.33
CA MET A 70 -12.67 10.74 15.55
C MET A 70 -13.43 10.09 16.71
N THR A 71 -14.72 10.37 16.83
CA THR A 71 -15.60 9.77 17.85
C THR A 71 -15.78 8.27 17.63
N ALA A 72 -15.96 7.83 16.38
CA ALA A 72 -16.09 6.41 16.05
C ALA A 72 -14.80 5.60 16.33
N LEU A 73 -13.63 6.21 16.09
CA LEU A 73 -12.33 5.60 16.37
C LEU A 73 -12.12 5.41 17.88
N GLN A 74 -12.46 6.42 18.68
CA GLN A 74 -12.36 6.38 20.14
C GLN A 74 -13.23 5.26 20.75
N LEU A 75 -14.50 5.17 20.33
CA LEU A 75 -15.44 4.15 20.82
C LEU A 75 -14.98 2.72 20.49
N SER A 76 -14.36 2.52 19.32
CA SER A 76 -13.85 1.21 18.90
C SER A 76 -12.64 0.75 19.74
N LEU A 77 -11.80 1.69 20.19
CA LEU A 77 -10.63 1.40 21.03
C LEU A 77 -11.03 1.08 22.48
N GLU A 78 -12.09 1.72 22.99
CA GLU A 78 -12.60 1.47 24.34
C GLU A 78 -13.27 0.09 24.46
N ASP A 79 -13.97 -0.37 23.42
CA ASP A 79 -14.65 -1.68 23.41
C ASP A 79 -13.64 -2.85 23.32
N ALA A 80 -12.53 -2.65 22.61
CA ALA A 80 -11.43 -3.62 22.51
C ALA A 80 -10.64 -3.79 23.83
N SER A 81 -10.76 -2.84 24.76
CA SER A 81 -9.96 -2.79 25.99
C SER A 81 -10.65 -3.40 27.22
N ARG A 82 -11.86 -3.95 27.08
CA ARG A 82 -12.61 -4.54 28.20
C ARG A 82 -12.12 -5.97 28.52
N PRO A 83 -11.58 -6.24 29.73
CA PRO A 83 -11.16 -7.58 30.11
C PRO A 83 -12.38 -8.50 30.25
N GLY A 84 -12.36 -9.63 29.53
CA GLY A 84 -13.37 -10.67 29.66
C GLY A 84 -13.23 -11.40 31.00
N HIS A 85 -14.28 -11.35 31.82
CA HIS A 85 -14.38 -12.18 33.03
C HIS A 85 -14.81 -13.60 32.64
N ASP A 86 -13.85 -14.52 32.55
CA ASP A 86 -14.09 -15.96 32.38
C ASP A 86 -14.29 -16.64 33.74
N ASP A 87 -15.51 -16.59 34.27
CA ASP A 87 -15.96 -17.52 35.32
C ASP A 87 -17.29 -18.16 34.90
N HIS A 88 -17.21 -19.09 33.97
CA HIS A 88 -18.36 -19.82 33.45
C HIS A 88 -18.15 -21.33 33.55
N ARG A 89 -18.79 -21.94 34.55
CA ARG A 89 -19.03 -23.39 34.55
C ARG A 89 -19.69 -23.79 33.22
N PRO A 90 -19.20 -24.83 32.54
CA PRO A 90 -19.74 -25.23 31.25
C PRO A 90 -21.20 -25.64 31.38
N ARG A 91 -22.07 -25.04 30.57
CA ARG A 91 -23.49 -25.40 30.52
C ARG A 91 -23.65 -26.72 29.74
N PRO A 92 -24.57 -27.62 30.16
CA PRO A 92 -24.84 -28.85 29.43
C PRO A 92 -25.33 -28.55 28.00
N MET A 93 -24.87 -29.34 27.04
CA MET A 93 -25.19 -29.20 25.62
C MET A 93 -26.08 -30.36 25.15
N THR A 94 -26.87 -30.15 24.11
CA THR A 94 -27.69 -31.19 23.48
C THR A 94 -27.32 -31.30 22.01
N CYS A 95 -27.00 -32.50 21.52
CA CYS A 95 -26.77 -32.76 20.10
C CYS A 95 -28.05 -32.45 19.29
N ASN A 96 -27.94 -31.66 18.24
CA ASN A 96 -29.08 -31.30 17.39
C ASN A 96 -29.55 -32.47 16.51
N SER A 97 -28.64 -33.39 16.16
CA SER A 97 -28.95 -34.51 15.26
C SER A 97 -29.73 -35.63 15.97
N CYS A 98 -29.35 -35.98 17.20
CA CYS A 98 -29.94 -37.12 17.92
C CYS A 98 -30.56 -36.77 19.27
N GLY A 99 -30.44 -35.53 19.75
CA GLY A 99 -30.99 -35.10 21.03
C GLY A 99 -30.20 -35.56 22.27
N HIS A 100 -29.04 -36.20 22.10
CA HIS A 100 -28.19 -36.64 23.22
C HIS A 100 -27.68 -35.44 24.03
N ARG A 101 -27.80 -35.51 25.37
CA ARG A 101 -27.38 -34.42 26.26
C ARG A 101 -26.02 -34.73 26.87
N CYS A 102 -25.06 -33.86 26.59
CA CYS A 102 -23.71 -33.89 27.15
C CYS A 102 -23.66 -32.93 28.35
N SER A 103 -23.27 -33.46 29.50
CA SER A 103 -23.12 -32.69 30.75
C SER A 103 -21.84 -31.84 30.77
N SER A 104 -20.87 -32.20 29.92
CA SER A 104 -19.58 -31.51 29.82
C SER A 104 -19.08 -31.42 28.37
N ARG A 105 -18.04 -30.61 28.18
CA ARG A 105 -17.32 -30.47 26.91
C ARG A 105 -16.65 -31.77 26.46
N ALA A 106 -16.06 -32.51 27.40
CA ALA A 106 -15.43 -33.79 27.11
C ALA A 106 -16.46 -34.81 26.58
N GLU A 107 -17.67 -34.81 27.14
CA GLU A 107 -18.75 -35.69 26.67
C GLU A 107 -19.25 -35.33 25.27
N SER A 108 -19.32 -34.03 24.92
CA SER A 108 -19.70 -33.64 23.55
C SER A 108 -18.66 -34.05 22.51
N TRP A 109 -17.37 -34.00 22.87
CA TRP A 109 -16.30 -34.47 21.98
C TRP A 109 -16.39 -35.98 21.75
N ALA A 110 -16.48 -36.76 22.82
CA ALA A 110 -16.64 -38.21 22.73
C ALA A 110 -17.88 -38.59 21.90
N HIS A 111 -18.99 -37.86 22.07
CA HIS A 111 -20.19 -38.05 21.27
C HIS A 111 -19.95 -37.78 19.76
N THR A 112 -19.17 -36.75 19.44
CA THR A 112 -18.82 -36.40 18.05
C THR A 112 -17.98 -37.52 17.41
N GLU A 113 -16.98 -38.05 18.12
CA GLU A 113 -16.14 -39.15 17.64
C GLU A 113 -16.94 -40.44 17.44
N GLU A 114 -17.87 -40.74 18.35
CA GLU A 114 -18.68 -41.97 18.28
C GLU A 114 -19.75 -41.92 17.19
N THR A 115 -20.38 -40.76 16.99
CA THR A 115 -21.59 -40.65 16.14
C THR A 115 -21.40 -39.85 14.86
N GLY A 116 -20.31 -39.10 14.73
CA GLY A 116 -20.10 -38.15 13.64
C GLY A 116 -20.98 -36.89 13.74
N HIS A 117 -21.72 -36.69 14.83
CA HIS A 117 -22.55 -35.50 15.01
C HIS A 117 -21.74 -34.34 15.58
N SER A 118 -21.64 -33.23 14.84
CA SER A 118 -20.88 -32.04 15.26
C SER A 118 -21.73 -30.84 15.70
N SER A 119 -23.06 -30.92 15.58
CA SER A 119 -23.96 -29.80 15.89
C SER A 119 -24.60 -29.94 17.27
N PHE A 120 -24.40 -28.95 18.15
CA PHE A 120 -24.91 -28.93 19.53
C PHE A 120 -25.63 -27.61 19.87
N ARG A 121 -26.56 -27.64 20.82
CA ARG A 121 -27.25 -26.46 21.38
C ARG A 121 -27.11 -26.40 22.91
N GLY A 122 -27.00 -25.19 23.48
CA GLY A 122 -26.96 -24.99 24.93
C GLY A 122 -28.27 -25.33 25.62
N SER A 123 -28.22 -26.08 26.73
CA SER A 123 -29.40 -26.43 27.53
C SER A 123 -29.60 -25.38 28.63
N GLY A 124 -30.32 -24.28 28.38
CA GLY A 124 -30.63 -23.36 29.47
C GLY A 124 -31.09 -21.93 29.16
N GLY A 125 -31.54 -21.61 27.95
CA GLY A 125 -32.17 -20.32 27.68
C GLY A 125 -33.57 -20.52 27.13
N ASN A 126 -34.57 -19.80 27.66
CA ASN A 126 -35.89 -19.66 27.06
C ASN A 126 -35.74 -19.02 25.66
N GLY A 127 -35.36 -19.79 24.64
CA GLY A 127 -35.50 -19.50 23.20
C GLY A 127 -34.97 -18.18 22.61
N GLN A 128 -34.45 -17.25 23.41
CA GLN A 128 -34.24 -15.85 23.00
C GLN A 128 -32.78 -15.38 23.08
N ASP A 129 -31.94 -15.93 23.96
CA ASP A 129 -30.58 -15.38 24.18
C ASP A 129 -29.43 -16.07 23.41
N ASP A 130 -29.63 -17.28 22.87
CA ASP A 130 -28.60 -17.99 22.07
C ASP A 130 -28.65 -17.65 20.57
N ARG A 131 -29.53 -16.73 20.17
CA ARG A 131 -29.56 -16.16 18.82
C ARG A 131 -28.66 -14.93 18.72
N SER A 132 -27.40 -15.02 19.15
CA SER A 132 -26.40 -14.13 18.56
C SER A 132 -26.10 -14.66 17.17
N PRO A 133 -26.72 -14.11 16.10
CA PRO A 133 -26.73 -14.69 14.77
C PRO A 133 -25.50 -14.21 14.00
N ASN A 134 -24.37 -14.06 14.69
CA ASN A 134 -23.12 -13.60 14.10
C ASN A 134 -22.29 -14.83 13.80
N PRO A 135 -22.43 -15.42 12.60
CA PRO A 135 -21.52 -16.47 12.18
C PRO A 135 -20.08 -15.94 12.28
N MET A 136 -19.19 -16.80 12.72
CA MET A 136 -17.77 -16.50 12.88
C MET A 136 -16.99 -17.30 11.84
N ALA A 137 -15.90 -16.75 11.33
CA ALA A 137 -14.97 -17.46 10.49
C ALA A 137 -13.67 -17.67 11.26
N CYS A 138 -13.14 -18.90 11.22
CA CYS A 138 -11.79 -19.18 11.71
C CYS A 138 -10.77 -18.39 10.89
N ALA A 139 -9.94 -17.58 11.55
CA ALA A 139 -8.94 -16.74 10.88
C ALA A 139 -7.83 -17.57 10.21
N GLU A 140 -7.57 -18.78 10.71
CA GLU A 140 -6.48 -19.64 10.25
C GLU A 140 -6.85 -20.48 9.02
N CYS A 141 -8.10 -20.95 8.90
CA CYS A 141 -8.52 -21.79 7.77
C CYS A 141 -9.77 -21.34 7.01
N GLY A 142 -10.43 -20.26 7.45
CA GLY A 142 -11.63 -19.73 6.82
C GLY A 142 -12.91 -20.54 7.03
N HIS A 143 -12.90 -21.56 7.91
CA HIS A 143 -14.11 -22.33 8.19
C HIS A 143 -15.17 -21.50 8.92
N HIS A 144 -16.42 -21.59 8.49
CA HIS A 144 -17.53 -20.84 9.06
C HIS A 144 -18.20 -21.64 10.18
N CYS A 145 -18.16 -21.09 11.39
CA CYS A 145 -18.85 -21.59 12.55
C CYS A 145 -20.14 -20.80 12.74
N ALA A 146 -21.29 -21.48 12.76
CA ALA A 146 -22.59 -20.84 12.90
C ALA A 146 -22.77 -20.19 14.27
N ASN A 147 -22.04 -20.67 15.29
CA ASN A 147 -22.09 -20.14 16.66
C ASN A 147 -20.79 -20.48 17.43
N ARG A 148 -20.71 -20.03 18.68
CA ARG A 148 -19.55 -20.21 19.56
C ARG A 148 -19.32 -21.65 20.01
N ALA A 149 -20.35 -22.49 20.03
CA ALA A 149 -20.18 -23.91 20.33
C ALA A 149 -19.47 -24.61 19.16
N GLU A 150 -19.86 -24.30 17.92
CA GLU A 150 -19.18 -24.81 16.73
C GLU A 150 -17.74 -24.32 16.62
N SER A 151 -17.44 -23.05 16.96
CA SER A 151 -16.05 -22.57 16.95
C SER A 151 -15.18 -23.30 17.96
N TRP A 152 -15.73 -23.73 19.09
CA TRP A 152 -14.97 -24.52 20.06
C TRP A 152 -14.68 -25.94 19.57
N VAL A 153 -15.70 -26.63 19.01
CA VAL A 153 -15.49 -27.94 18.37
C VAL A 153 -14.44 -27.84 17.27
N HIS A 154 -14.49 -26.75 16.49
CA HIS A 154 -13.46 -26.42 15.50
C HIS A 154 -12.07 -26.29 16.14
N THR A 155 -11.93 -25.52 17.23
CA THR A 155 -10.65 -25.35 17.94
C THR A 155 -10.07 -26.67 18.43
N GLU A 156 -10.87 -27.53 19.05
CA GLU A 156 -10.36 -28.83 19.54
C GLU A 156 -9.94 -29.74 18.39
N ALA A 157 -10.66 -29.71 17.26
CA ALA A 157 -10.35 -30.54 16.10
C ALA A 157 -9.11 -30.08 15.32
N THR A 158 -8.89 -28.77 15.20
CA THR A 158 -7.83 -28.23 14.33
C THR A 158 -6.72 -27.50 15.07
N GLY A 159 -6.91 -27.17 16.35
CA GLY A 159 -6.02 -26.31 17.13
C GLY A 159 -6.15 -24.81 16.83
N HIS A 160 -7.11 -24.39 15.99
CA HIS A 160 -7.25 -22.98 15.62
C HIS A 160 -8.06 -22.21 16.68
N ALA A 161 -7.53 -21.11 17.20
CA ALA A 161 -8.14 -20.39 18.32
C ALA A 161 -8.68 -19.01 17.93
N GLU A 162 -8.27 -18.47 16.78
CA GLU A 162 -8.69 -17.14 16.36
C GLU A 162 -9.91 -17.18 15.45
N PHE A 163 -10.97 -16.48 15.85
CA PHE A 163 -12.22 -16.36 15.11
C PHE A 163 -12.60 -14.90 14.94
N CYS A 164 -12.90 -14.52 13.71
CA CYS A 164 -13.41 -13.20 13.38
C CYS A 164 -14.91 -13.28 13.16
N SER A 165 -15.67 -12.30 13.64
CA SER A 165 -17.07 -12.20 13.21
C SER A 165 -17.11 -11.94 11.70
N ILE A 166 -18.01 -12.61 10.98
CA ILE A 166 -18.15 -12.39 9.53
C ILE A 166 -18.52 -10.92 9.25
N ARG A 167 -19.34 -10.30 10.12
CA ARG A 167 -19.62 -8.86 10.08
C ARG A 167 -18.36 -8.00 10.22
N GLY A 168 -17.41 -8.41 11.07
CA GLY A 168 -16.11 -7.76 11.20
C GLY A 168 -15.28 -7.87 9.92
N ILE A 169 -15.27 -9.03 9.27
CA ILE A 169 -14.58 -9.22 7.98
C ILE A 169 -15.22 -8.35 6.88
N GLU A 170 -16.55 -8.34 6.77
CA GLU A 170 -17.26 -7.48 5.81
C GLU A 170 -16.99 -5.98 6.06
N MET A 171 -16.90 -5.58 7.33
CA MET A 171 -16.56 -4.21 7.70
C MET A 171 -15.11 -3.86 7.33
N LEU A 172 -14.16 -4.76 7.58
CA LEU A 172 -12.76 -4.59 7.19
C LEU A 172 -12.59 -4.51 5.68
N GLU A 173 -13.32 -5.32 4.90
CA GLU A 173 -13.32 -5.22 3.44
C GLU A 173 -13.85 -3.88 2.94
N LYS A 174 -14.93 -3.36 3.56
CA LYS A 174 -15.46 -2.02 3.24
C LYS A 174 -14.45 -0.93 3.58
N LEU A 175 -13.79 -1.02 4.72
CA LEU A 175 -12.73 -0.09 5.11
C LEU A 175 -11.53 -0.16 4.17
N HIS A 176 -11.10 -1.35 3.75
CA HIS A 176 -10.03 -1.53 2.76
C HIS A 176 -10.39 -0.93 1.40
N LYS A 177 -11.62 -1.16 0.91
CA LYS A 177 -12.11 -0.54 -0.33
C LYS A 177 -12.15 0.98 -0.22
N SER A 178 -12.66 1.51 0.89
CA SER A 178 -12.70 2.95 1.16
C SER A 178 -11.30 3.56 1.23
N ARG A 179 -10.36 2.90 1.92
CA ARG A 179 -8.96 3.33 1.99
C ARG A 179 -8.33 3.39 0.61
N HIS A 180 -8.53 2.36 -0.22
CA HIS A 180 -7.99 2.32 -1.57
C HIS A 180 -8.56 3.43 -2.45
N GLU A 181 -9.86 3.71 -2.36
CA GLU A 181 -10.48 4.81 -3.11
C GLU A 181 -10.01 6.19 -2.62
N MET A 182 -9.86 6.37 -1.31
CA MET A 182 -9.27 7.57 -0.73
C MET A 182 -7.82 7.78 -1.18
N THR A 183 -7.03 6.69 -1.30
CA THR A 183 -5.65 6.77 -1.78
C THR A 183 -5.59 7.20 -3.24
N LYS A 184 -6.47 6.67 -4.10
CA LYS A 184 -6.61 7.11 -5.50
C LYS A 184 -7.01 8.58 -5.60
N GLU A 185 -7.93 9.04 -4.75
CA GLU A 185 -8.33 10.45 -4.76
C GLU A 185 -7.21 11.36 -4.27
N LEU A 186 -6.45 10.91 -3.26
CA LEU A 186 -5.24 11.61 -2.80
C LEU A 186 -4.19 11.68 -3.92
N GLU A 187 -3.93 10.60 -4.64
CA GLU A 187 -3.03 10.60 -5.81
C GLU A 187 -3.52 11.55 -6.92
N ARG A 188 -4.84 11.60 -7.18
CA ARG A 188 -5.44 12.57 -8.10
C ARG A 188 -5.30 14.01 -7.60
N LEU A 189 -5.45 14.26 -6.30
CA LEU A 189 -5.28 15.58 -5.69
C LEU A 189 -3.82 16.02 -5.73
N ILE A 190 -2.87 15.15 -5.42
CA ILE A 190 -1.43 15.41 -5.55
C ILE A 190 -1.09 15.68 -7.03
N GLY A 191 -1.64 14.90 -7.96
CA GLY A 191 -1.55 15.20 -9.40
C GLY A 191 -2.06 16.61 -9.73
N ARG A 192 -3.26 16.96 -9.26
CA ARG A 192 -3.84 18.29 -9.48
C ARG A 192 -3.01 19.41 -8.85
N LEU A 193 -2.51 19.25 -7.63
CA LEU A 193 -1.69 20.24 -6.94
C LEU A 193 -0.32 20.38 -7.59
N THR A 194 0.31 19.29 -8.04
CA THR A 194 1.57 19.37 -8.79
C THR A 194 1.39 20.01 -10.17
N HIS A 195 0.27 19.77 -10.85
CA HIS A 195 -0.08 20.48 -12.08
C HIS A 195 -0.48 21.94 -11.83
N ALA A 196 -1.18 22.23 -10.73
CA ALA A 196 -1.58 23.57 -10.33
C ALA A 196 -0.38 24.40 -9.87
N ASP A 197 0.62 23.82 -9.22
CA ASP A 197 1.87 24.50 -8.88
C ASP A 197 2.75 24.72 -10.12
N HIS A 198 2.62 23.89 -11.17
CA HIS A 198 3.21 24.19 -12.47
C HIS A 198 2.43 25.28 -13.23
N ALA A 199 1.12 25.39 -13.02
CA ALA A 199 0.27 26.45 -13.59
C ALA A 199 0.32 27.77 -12.80
N ALA A 200 0.54 27.73 -11.48
CA ALA A 200 0.56 28.88 -10.56
C ALA A 200 1.99 29.34 -10.25
N GLY A 201 2.98 28.44 -10.38
CA GLY A 201 4.40 28.75 -10.56
C GLY A 201 4.74 29.15 -12.01
N SER A 202 3.73 29.25 -12.89
CA SER A 202 3.82 29.90 -14.20
C SER A 202 4.04 31.40 -14.00
N ARG A 203 5.27 31.77 -13.65
CA ARG A 203 5.87 32.92 -14.31
C ARG A 203 5.98 32.55 -15.78
N VAL A 204 4.94 32.93 -16.52
CA VAL A 204 4.87 32.99 -17.98
C VAL A 204 6.27 33.18 -18.58
N GLY A 205 6.69 32.28 -19.47
CA GLY A 205 7.61 32.72 -20.53
C GLY A 205 8.59 31.72 -21.13
N ASN A 206 9.06 30.69 -20.43
CA ASN A 206 10.14 29.85 -20.99
C ASN A 206 9.62 28.52 -21.55
N THR A 207 8.94 28.62 -22.68
CA THR A 207 8.55 27.46 -23.50
C THR A 207 9.33 27.50 -24.80
N ARG A 208 9.84 26.35 -25.25
CA ARG A 208 10.59 26.24 -26.50
C ARG A 208 10.11 25.06 -27.34
N VAL A 209 10.19 25.23 -28.65
CA VAL A 209 10.05 24.11 -29.59
C VAL A 209 11.43 23.47 -29.73
N LEU A 210 11.56 22.21 -29.31
CA LEU A 210 12.82 21.48 -29.31
C LEU A 210 12.69 20.11 -29.97
N TYR A 211 13.82 19.48 -30.24
CA TYR A 211 13.92 18.25 -31.01
C TYR A 211 14.47 17.10 -30.17
N HIS A 212 13.89 15.92 -30.35
CA HIS A 212 14.36 14.67 -29.77
C HIS A 212 14.48 13.62 -30.87
N GLN A 213 15.49 12.76 -30.78
CA GLN A 213 15.68 11.66 -31.72
C GLN A 213 15.70 10.34 -30.98
N THR A 214 14.99 9.37 -31.53
CA THR A 214 14.82 8.04 -30.95
C THR A 214 14.62 6.98 -32.05
N SER A 215 14.39 5.74 -31.66
CA SER A 215 14.06 4.66 -32.59
C SER A 215 12.64 4.83 -33.17
N PRO A 216 12.37 4.34 -34.40
CA PRO A 216 11.02 4.43 -34.98
C PRO A 216 9.92 3.81 -34.09
N ALA A 217 10.19 2.67 -33.44
CA ALA A 217 9.23 2.01 -32.56
C ALA A 217 8.91 2.83 -31.29
N ALA A 218 9.95 3.46 -30.69
CA ALA A 218 9.76 4.36 -29.56
C ALA A 218 8.98 5.62 -29.98
N ALA A 219 9.30 6.18 -31.15
CA ALA A 219 8.58 7.33 -31.69
C ALA A 219 7.09 7.06 -31.88
N GLU A 220 6.70 5.90 -32.41
CA GLU A 220 5.28 5.53 -32.53
C GLU A 220 4.58 5.44 -31.17
N THR A 221 5.26 4.90 -30.16
CA THR A 221 4.72 4.81 -28.80
C THR A 221 4.54 6.18 -28.17
N ILE A 222 5.51 7.08 -28.36
CA ILE A 222 5.46 8.47 -27.88
C ILE A 222 4.35 9.23 -28.59
N LEU A 223 4.25 9.13 -29.91
CA LEU A 223 3.23 9.85 -30.70
C LEU A 223 1.82 9.40 -30.32
N ARG A 224 1.61 8.09 -30.12
CA ARG A 224 0.32 7.54 -29.70
C ARG A 224 -0.07 7.95 -28.27
N SER A 225 0.89 7.97 -27.35
CA SER A 225 0.63 8.27 -25.94
C SER A 225 0.70 9.76 -25.59
N GLN A 226 1.35 10.56 -26.44
CA GLN A 226 1.76 11.94 -26.18
C GLN A 226 2.55 12.08 -24.86
N LYS A 227 3.34 11.05 -24.51
CA LYS A 227 4.16 11.03 -23.28
C LYS A 227 5.59 10.59 -23.59
N MET A 228 6.56 11.33 -23.08
CA MET A 228 7.98 10.96 -23.09
C MET A 228 8.41 10.63 -21.67
N LEU A 229 8.89 9.40 -21.43
CA LEU A 229 9.38 9.00 -20.12
C LEU A 229 10.85 9.41 -19.97
N ALA A 230 11.23 9.84 -18.76
CA ALA A 230 12.62 10.12 -18.44
C ALA A 230 13.45 8.83 -18.54
N GLY A 231 14.68 8.95 -19.03
CA GLY A 231 15.65 7.87 -18.96
C GLY A 231 16.19 7.69 -17.54
N ASN A 232 17.01 6.65 -17.34
CA ASN A 232 17.63 6.37 -16.03
C ASN A 232 19.03 7.02 -15.87
N SER A 233 19.57 7.62 -16.93
CA SER A 233 20.92 8.18 -16.93
C SER A 233 21.07 9.33 -17.93
N GLY A 234 22.20 10.04 -17.85
CA GLY A 234 22.59 11.09 -18.79
C GLY A 234 23.43 12.17 -18.11
N LEU A 235 23.86 13.16 -18.88
CA LEU A 235 24.76 14.23 -18.41
C LEU A 235 24.18 15.07 -17.28
N ALA A 236 22.85 15.15 -17.16
CA ALA A 236 22.14 15.80 -16.07
C ALA A 236 21.24 14.80 -15.31
N GLY A 237 21.66 13.54 -15.20
CA GLY A 237 20.87 12.48 -14.58
C GLY A 237 19.74 11.95 -15.46
N GLY A 238 18.83 11.17 -14.86
CA GLY A 238 17.71 10.53 -15.55
C GLY A 238 16.62 11.52 -15.96
N GLY A 239 16.69 12.03 -17.18
CA GLY A 239 15.78 13.04 -17.73
C GLY A 239 15.37 12.79 -19.18
N ILE A 240 14.63 13.74 -19.75
CA ILE A 240 14.19 13.77 -21.14
C ILE A 240 15.02 14.85 -21.86
N TYR A 241 15.88 14.41 -22.77
CA TYR A 241 16.89 15.26 -23.40
C TYR A 241 16.41 15.80 -24.76
N PHE A 242 16.60 17.09 -24.97
CA PHE A 242 16.22 17.81 -26.18
C PHE A 242 17.36 18.64 -26.74
N ALA A 243 17.37 18.81 -28.06
CA ALA A 243 18.29 19.68 -28.79
C ALA A 243 17.53 20.86 -29.44
N GLU A 244 18.23 21.95 -29.71
CA GLU A 244 17.66 23.14 -30.37
C GLU A 244 17.34 22.91 -31.85
N THR A 245 18.08 22.01 -32.51
CA THR A 245 17.89 21.68 -33.92
C THR A 245 17.81 20.17 -34.13
N LYS A 246 17.18 19.78 -35.23
CA LYS A 246 17.07 18.38 -35.67
C LYS A 246 18.45 17.77 -35.90
N GLU A 247 19.38 18.53 -36.46
CA GLU A 247 20.73 18.07 -36.81
C GLU A 247 21.58 17.83 -35.56
N ALA A 248 21.39 18.66 -34.52
CA ALA A 248 22.11 18.54 -33.26
C ALA A 248 21.81 17.23 -32.54
N THR A 249 20.63 16.60 -32.74
CA THR A 249 20.30 15.33 -32.11
C THR A 249 21.21 14.19 -32.58
N ASN A 250 21.75 14.25 -33.81
CA ASN A 250 22.55 13.16 -34.37
C ASN A 250 23.81 12.85 -33.54
N GLN A 251 24.39 13.86 -32.90
CA GLN A 251 25.57 13.70 -32.04
C GLN A 251 25.24 13.38 -30.57
N LYS A 252 23.94 13.39 -30.21
CA LYS A 252 23.47 13.39 -28.82
C LYS A 252 22.60 12.17 -28.50
N ALA A 253 21.85 11.67 -29.47
CA ALA A 253 20.90 10.60 -29.27
C ALA A 253 21.56 9.22 -29.25
N HIS A 254 21.20 8.41 -28.23
CA HIS A 254 21.62 7.01 -28.15
C HIS A 254 20.86 6.11 -29.14
N GLN A 255 19.62 6.47 -29.45
CA GLN A 255 18.79 5.80 -30.45
C GLN A 255 18.51 6.74 -31.61
N ARG A 256 18.47 6.19 -32.83
CA ARG A 256 18.30 6.96 -34.06
C ARG A 256 17.21 6.35 -34.93
N GLY A 257 16.74 7.13 -35.91
CA GLY A 257 15.84 6.69 -36.96
C GLY A 257 14.53 7.48 -37.06
N ALA A 258 14.09 8.13 -35.99
CA ALA A 258 12.94 9.02 -36.00
C ALA A 258 13.22 10.32 -35.23
N PHE A 259 12.77 11.44 -35.78
CA PHE A 259 12.86 12.75 -35.14
C PHE A 259 11.48 13.20 -34.68
N LEU A 260 11.46 13.74 -33.47
CA LEU A 260 10.28 14.30 -32.83
C LEU A 260 10.55 15.78 -32.54
N ARG A 261 9.53 16.61 -32.76
CA ARG A 261 9.47 18.01 -32.34
C ARG A 261 8.41 18.11 -31.24
N ALA A 262 8.69 18.84 -30.18
CA ALA A 262 7.75 19.04 -29.08
C ALA A 262 7.84 20.46 -28.52
N THR A 263 6.74 20.91 -27.94
CA THR A 263 6.68 22.09 -27.08
C THR A 263 7.18 21.68 -25.69
N VAL A 264 8.23 22.34 -25.19
CA VAL A 264 8.88 21.99 -23.91
C VAL A 264 8.80 23.17 -22.96
N HIS A 265 8.18 22.94 -21.80
CA HIS A 265 8.01 23.90 -20.72
C HIS A 265 9.22 23.85 -19.77
N LEU A 266 10.15 24.78 -19.97
CA LEU A 266 11.45 24.79 -19.29
C LEU A 266 11.40 25.48 -17.92
N GLY A 267 10.47 26.43 -17.72
CA GLY A 267 10.40 27.20 -16.48
C GLY A 267 11.74 27.90 -16.15
N ARG A 268 12.18 27.80 -14.90
CA ARG A 268 13.50 28.26 -14.45
C ARG A 268 14.57 27.24 -14.83
N VAL A 269 15.46 27.66 -15.72
CA VAL A 269 16.53 26.81 -16.26
C VAL A 269 17.78 26.95 -15.42
N LYS A 270 18.30 25.83 -14.91
CA LYS A 270 19.65 25.75 -14.35
C LYS A 270 20.66 25.55 -15.48
N GLU A 271 21.53 26.53 -15.71
CA GLU A 271 22.62 26.38 -16.68
C GLU A 271 23.81 25.66 -16.04
N VAL A 272 24.34 24.65 -16.74
CA VAL A 272 25.50 23.87 -16.28
C VAL A 272 26.54 23.74 -17.38
N ASN A 273 27.82 23.83 -17.03
CA ASN A 273 28.91 23.63 -17.97
C ASN A 273 29.29 22.14 -18.02
N ARG A 274 29.16 21.53 -19.21
CA ARG A 274 29.48 20.12 -19.54
C ARG A 274 28.60 19.05 -18.91
N SER A 275 28.43 18.99 -17.59
CA SER A 275 27.59 17.97 -16.94
C SER A 275 27.14 18.35 -15.52
N ALA A 276 26.12 17.65 -15.06
CA ALA A 276 25.52 17.70 -13.73
C ALA A 276 24.94 16.31 -13.38
N GLU A 277 25.79 15.28 -13.41
CA GLU A 277 25.45 13.85 -13.52
C GLU A 277 24.59 13.28 -12.36
N SER A 278 24.38 14.04 -11.30
CA SER A 278 23.55 13.68 -10.14
C SER A 278 22.25 14.48 -10.02
N THR A 279 21.89 15.24 -11.05
CA THR A 279 20.70 16.09 -10.98
C THR A 279 19.42 15.25 -11.06
N THR A 280 18.54 15.45 -10.09
CA THR A 280 17.20 14.86 -10.01
C THR A 280 16.15 15.95 -10.01
N LEU A 281 14.88 15.63 -10.31
CA LEU A 281 13.78 16.58 -10.19
C LEU A 281 13.70 17.16 -8.75
N SER A 282 13.88 16.31 -7.75
CA SER A 282 13.84 16.73 -6.34
C SER A 282 14.97 17.70 -5.98
N SER A 283 16.19 17.48 -6.49
CA SER A 283 17.30 18.42 -6.25
C SER A 283 17.09 19.74 -6.97
N LEU A 284 16.67 19.72 -8.24
CA LEU A 284 16.33 20.93 -9.01
C LEU A 284 15.27 21.78 -8.32
N LYS A 285 14.17 21.15 -7.87
CA LYS A 285 13.10 21.85 -7.17
C LYS A 285 13.57 22.51 -5.88
N ARG A 286 14.41 21.83 -5.07
CA ARG A 286 15.01 22.43 -3.86
C ARG A 286 15.88 23.64 -4.18
N GLU A 287 16.56 23.62 -5.33
CA GLU A 287 17.36 24.73 -5.81
C GLU A 287 16.53 25.84 -6.51
N GLY A 288 15.22 25.63 -6.68
CA GLY A 288 14.34 26.59 -7.35
C GLY A 288 14.49 26.59 -8.88
N TYR A 289 14.75 25.44 -9.49
CA TYR A 289 14.80 25.26 -10.94
C TYR A 289 13.85 24.15 -11.39
N ASP A 290 13.46 24.21 -12.66
CA ASP A 290 12.47 23.33 -13.28
C ASP A 290 13.06 22.48 -14.41
N SER A 291 14.18 22.92 -15.00
CA SER A 291 14.89 22.22 -16.06
C SER A 291 16.39 22.51 -16.02
N VAL A 292 17.18 21.75 -16.78
CA VAL A 292 18.62 21.98 -16.98
C VAL A 292 18.90 22.39 -18.42
N LYS A 293 19.87 23.28 -18.61
CA LYS A 293 20.48 23.56 -19.91
C LYS A 293 21.98 23.30 -19.83
N ILE A 294 22.45 22.32 -20.60
CA ILE A 294 23.85 21.92 -20.66
C ILE A 294 24.54 22.73 -21.75
N LEU A 295 25.60 23.44 -21.38
CA LEU A 295 26.43 24.27 -22.25
C LEU A 295 27.77 23.60 -22.57
N GLY A 296 28.47 24.14 -23.58
CA GLY A 296 29.87 23.79 -23.86
C GLY A 296 30.09 22.52 -24.70
N ARG A 297 29.07 22.05 -25.43
CA ARG A 297 29.19 20.97 -26.41
C ARG A 297 29.35 21.53 -27.83
N ALA A 298 30.17 20.89 -28.65
CA ALA A 298 30.35 21.26 -30.06
C ALA A 298 29.04 21.19 -30.87
N SER A 299 28.11 20.32 -30.47
CA SER A 299 26.77 20.14 -31.06
C SER A 299 25.72 21.12 -30.53
N GLY A 300 26.12 22.19 -29.83
CA GLY A 300 25.22 23.18 -29.24
C GLY A 300 24.59 22.75 -27.92
N ALA A 301 23.73 23.60 -27.35
CA ALA A 301 23.11 23.38 -26.04
C ALA A 301 22.16 22.16 -26.02
N GLU A 302 21.97 21.60 -24.83
CA GLU A 302 20.95 20.56 -24.56
C GLU A 302 20.04 21.00 -23.45
N TYR A 303 18.76 20.68 -23.56
CA TYR A 303 17.76 20.96 -22.54
C TYR A 303 17.26 19.65 -21.95
N VAL A 304 17.11 19.61 -20.64
CA VAL A 304 16.68 18.42 -19.91
C VAL A 304 15.52 18.77 -19.00
N VAL A 305 14.40 18.06 -19.18
CA VAL A 305 13.23 18.11 -18.29
C VAL A 305 13.04 16.75 -17.63
N TYR A 306 12.36 16.71 -16.49
CA TYR A 306 12.30 15.49 -15.65
C TYR A 306 10.88 14.98 -15.43
N SER A 307 9.88 15.65 -16.00
CA SER A 307 8.49 15.22 -16.01
C SER A 307 7.97 15.21 -17.44
N TRP A 308 7.24 14.15 -17.79
CA TRP A 308 6.53 14.06 -19.07
C TRP A 308 5.50 15.19 -19.22
N GLY A 309 4.97 15.72 -18.11
CA GLY A 309 4.04 16.85 -18.11
C GLY A 309 4.67 18.18 -18.55
N GLN A 310 6.00 18.25 -18.66
CA GLN A 310 6.72 19.41 -19.23
C GLN A 310 6.79 19.35 -20.76
N VAL A 311 6.26 18.31 -21.39
CA VAL A 311 6.38 18.08 -22.84
C VAL A 311 4.98 17.95 -23.44
N THR A 312 4.69 18.78 -24.43
CA THR A 312 3.39 18.86 -25.12
C THR A 312 3.57 18.94 -26.64
N ASP A 313 2.47 18.80 -27.38
CA ASP A 313 2.43 18.92 -28.85
C ASP A 313 3.50 18.09 -29.59
N ILE A 314 3.62 16.81 -29.26
CA ILE A 314 4.68 15.96 -29.81
C ILE A 314 4.31 15.52 -31.23
N GLN A 315 5.16 15.87 -32.19
CA GLN A 315 4.96 15.65 -33.62
C GLN A 315 6.19 15.01 -34.26
N ARG A 316 5.99 14.21 -35.31
CA ARG A 316 7.08 13.68 -36.14
C ARG A 316 7.53 14.73 -37.16
N VAL A 317 8.85 14.81 -37.42
CA VAL A 317 9.48 15.79 -38.34
C VAL A 317 10.61 15.24 -39.18
#